data_AF-A0A957SCV2-F1
#
_entry.id   AF-A0A957SCV2-F1
#
_cell.length_a   1.000
_cell.length_b   1.000
_cell.length_c   1.000
_cell.angle_alpha   90.00
_cell.angle_beta   90.00
_cell.angle_gamma   90.00
#
_symmetry.space_group_name_H-M   'P 1'
#
loop_
_entity.id
_entity.type
_entity.pdbx_description
1 polymer ?
#
loop_
_entity_poly.entity_id
_entity_poly.type
_entity_poly.pdbx_seq_one_letter_code
_entity_poly.pdbx_strand_id
1 'polypeptide(L)'
;SIHLLYLLLVLMLLGACVPAASTPVAEPIAEPTTSTAADPDAFPVTIDHQFGSTTIEAEPQRVISLGYGDEDAILALEIQPIAVRHWFGAPENGVWPWGQAALGDAKPQILEMGFGELNFEQITLLQPDLIVAIGAGLAAEEYATLSKLAPVIVTPAGYNTQMPWQEQLRLVGQATGRTVRAETVISDVEAQIATVRTDHPEFEGKSVAIAEYLEPGSYYIFDADNVRYRVLNALGFVMPEAVQAMQRDSDFNGTISAERLDLLEADLLIWGVADTAQQQELEASPLYQNLQVVAKNHDLFFTYNEEPNLISAAHAYGTALSIPYLLENLVPEISAVLGSAPATAATNEDTCDAGFRYFDHALLATDPVCIPNQPERFTYLIYPSYIYALGVKPVAAWGLERDAENYPFIFINSRRGRVKLQVIPEPESTWDSPQAVFESALAHEQKVTVAINKLVQLARQEGDFATDSFLKWFVDEQVEEEEIVDDVLQKLKLIGDFKPGLYLLDQELAASAVSLAAAAAATPAV
;
A
#
# COMPACT_ATOMS: atom_id res chain seq x y z
N SER A 1 -29.56 44.64 -33.11
CA SER A 1 -30.70 44.96 -34.00
C SER A 1 -30.59 44.15 -35.28
N ILE A 2 -31.69 43.47 -35.68
CA ILE A 2 -32.13 43.18 -37.08
C ILE A 2 -31.03 42.57 -38.00
N HIS A 3 -30.99 41.24 -38.25
CA HIS A 3 -31.70 40.51 -39.35
C HIS A 3 -31.35 41.03 -40.77
N LEU A 4 -31.24 40.29 -41.89
CA LEU A 4 -31.26 38.87 -42.33
C LEU A 4 -31.30 38.94 -43.91
N LEU A 5 -31.32 37.80 -44.65
CA LEU A 5 -31.68 37.65 -46.11
C LEU A 5 -30.62 38.14 -47.17
N TYR A 6 -30.03 37.27 -48.04
CA TYR A 6 -30.50 36.62 -49.32
C TYR A 6 -29.80 37.24 -50.57
N LEU A 7 -29.72 36.69 -51.80
CA LEU A 7 -30.35 35.53 -52.48
C LEU A 7 -29.39 34.85 -53.55
N LEU A 8 -29.92 33.88 -54.31
CA LEU A 8 -29.46 33.15 -55.53
C LEU A 8 -28.73 33.98 -56.63
N LEU A 9 -27.82 33.43 -57.48
CA LEU A 9 -27.72 32.19 -58.29
C LEU A 9 -28.42 32.25 -59.67
N VAL A 10 -27.63 32.13 -60.76
CA VAL A 10 -28.07 31.86 -62.15
C VAL A 10 -27.03 30.96 -62.85
N LEU A 11 -27.48 30.05 -63.73
CA LEU A 11 -26.68 28.99 -64.38
C LEU A 11 -26.93 28.95 -65.92
N MET A 12 -26.00 28.35 -66.69
CA MET A 12 -26.08 27.99 -68.14
C MET A 12 -25.99 29.16 -69.15
N LEU A 13 -25.35 29.06 -70.34
CA LEU A 13 -25.41 28.01 -71.38
C LEU A 13 -24.13 27.89 -72.27
N LEU A 14 -23.80 26.63 -72.59
CA LEU A 14 -23.33 26.05 -73.88
C LEU A 14 -22.65 26.89 -75.00
N GLY A 15 -21.49 26.41 -75.48
CA GLY A 15 -21.36 26.00 -76.90
C GLY A 15 -20.13 26.45 -77.74
N ALA A 16 -19.34 25.45 -78.20
CA ALA A 16 -18.32 25.49 -79.29
C ALA A 16 -17.07 26.39 -79.07
N CYS A 17 -15.83 25.99 -79.37
CA CYS A 17 -15.33 25.08 -80.42
C CYS A 17 -13.94 24.51 -80.07
N VAL A 18 -13.63 23.30 -80.52
CA VAL A 18 -12.29 22.66 -80.37
C VAL A 18 -11.41 22.96 -81.60
N PRO A 19 -10.12 23.23 -81.39
CA PRO A 19 -9.07 22.56 -82.18
C PRO A 19 -8.06 21.84 -81.27
N ALA A 20 -7.36 20.87 -81.83
CA ALA A 20 -6.68 19.83 -81.06
C ALA A 20 -5.26 20.20 -80.57
N ALA A 21 -4.99 19.74 -79.34
CA ALA A 21 -3.73 19.15 -78.87
C ALA A 21 -2.40 19.90 -79.12
N SER A 22 -1.98 20.63 -78.09
CA SER A 22 -0.59 20.62 -77.62
C SER A 22 -0.60 20.16 -76.16
N THR A 23 0.01 19.02 -75.86
CA THR A 23 0.06 18.43 -74.51
C THR A 23 0.87 19.30 -73.54
N PRO A 24 0.27 19.82 -72.45
CA PRO A 24 1.06 20.28 -71.32
C PRO A 24 1.57 19.07 -70.55
N VAL A 25 2.85 19.10 -70.15
CA VAL A 25 3.41 18.13 -69.21
C VAL A 25 2.72 18.33 -67.87
N ALA A 26 2.10 17.27 -67.33
CA ALA A 26 1.57 17.31 -65.98
C ALA A 26 2.75 17.28 -64.99
N GLU A 27 2.88 18.33 -64.17
CA GLU A 27 3.67 18.23 -62.94
C GLU A 27 3.06 17.14 -62.04
N PRO A 28 3.86 16.31 -61.35
CA PRO A 28 3.33 15.39 -60.36
C PRO A 28 2.71 16.20 -59.23
N ILE A 29 1.41 16.00 -59.01
CA ILE A 29 0.77 16.47 -57.78
C ILE A 29 1.42 15.69 -56.64
N ALA A 30 2.20 16.37 -55.81
CA ALA A 30 2.81 15.74 -54.64
C ALA A 30 1.69 15.20 -53.74
N GLU A 31 1.70 13.90 -53.47
CA GLU A 31 0.85 13.31 -52.45
C GLU A 31 1.18 13.97 -51.09
N PRO A 32 0.17 14.19 -50.23
CA PRO A 32 0.44 14.70 -48.89
C PRO A 32 1.24 13.65 -48.15
N THR A 33 2.54 13.90 -47.96
CA THR A 33 3.39 13.10 -47.09
C THR A 33 2.83 13.16 -45.67
N THR A 34 2.04 12.16 -45.30
CA THR A 34 1.82 11.82 -43.90
C THR A 34 3.17 11.54 -43.30
N SER A 35 3.69 12.49 -42.52
CA SER A 35 4.78 12.21 -41.59
C SER A 35 4.24 11.19 -40.60
N THR A 36 4.53 9.91 -40.84
CA THR A 36 4.36 8.87 -39.83
C THR A 36 5.12 9.35 -38.61
N ALA A 37 4.42 9.57 -37.49
CA ALA A 37 5.10 9.77 -36.22
C ALA A 37 5.98 8.53 -35.99
N ALA A 38 7.21 8.74 -35.52
CA ALA A 38 8.02 7.62 -35.06
C ALA A 38 7.25 6.94 -33.92
N ASP A 39 7.19 5.63 -33.96
CA ASP A 39 6.58 4.83 -32.89
C ASP A 39 7.41 5.04 -31.61
N PRO A 40 6.83 5.59 -30.53
CA PRO A 40 7.57 5.93 -29.31
C PRO A 40 8.06 4.70 -28.55
N ASP A 41 7.49 3.52 -28.84
CA ASP A 41 7.88 2.23 -28.24
C ASP A 41 8.83 1.42 -29.16
N ALA A 42 9.34 2.03 -30.25
CA ALA A 42 10.27 1.37 -31.16
C ALA A 42 11.71 1.31 -30.66
N PHE A 43 12.36 0.16 -30.92
CA PHE A 43 13.78 -0.09 -30.65
C PHE A 43 14.63 0.05 -31.93
N PRO A 44 15.93 0.41 -31.84
CA PRO A 44 16.68 0.68 -30.60
C PRO A 44 16.30 2.03 -29.97
N VAL A 45 16.37 2.08 -28.65
CA VAL A 45 16.15 3.31 -27.87
C VAL A 45 17.42 3.67 -27.10
N THR A 46 17.75 4.96 -27.03
CA THR A 46 18.90 5.48 -26.28
C THR A 46 18.40 6.39 -25.16
N ILE A 47 18.93 6.17 -23.95
CA ILE A 47 18.59 6.88 -22.73
C ILE A 47 19.82 7.60 -22.21
N ASP A 48 19.73 8.93 -22.09
CA ASP A 48 20.78 9.77 -21.51
C ASP A 48 20.67 9.80 -19.97
N HIS A 49 21.80 9.72 -19.29
CA HIS A 49 21.87 9.64 -17.83
C HIS A 49 23.21 10.16 -17.27
N GLN A 50 23.37 10.24 -15.94
CA GLN A 50 24.55 10.87 -15.33
C GLN A 50 25.93 10.29 -15.75
N PHE A 51 25.99 9.04 -16.21
CA PHE A 51 27.21 8.39 -16.72
C PHE A 51 27.37 8.38 -18.26
N GLY A 52 26.59 9.17 -19.00
CA GLY A 52 26.59 9.19 -20.46
C GLY A 52 25.24 8.74 -21.04
N SER A 53 25.24 7.66 -21.82
CA SER A 53 24.02 7.13 -22.44
C SER A 53 24.03 5.61 -22.53
N THR A 54 22.89 4.97 -22.35
CA THR A 54 22.68 3.53 -22.55
C THR A 54 21.75 3.30 -23.74
N THR A 55 22.13 2.39 -24.65
CA THR A 55 21.28 1.96 -25.77
C THR A 55 20.72 0.58 -25.49
N ILE A 56 19.41 0.42 -25.70
CA ILE A 56 18.66 -0.83 -25.57
C ILE A 56 18.21 -1.21 -26.98
N GLU A 57 18.71 -2.34 -27.47
CA GLU A 57 18.59 -2.74 -28.89
C GLU A 57 17.24 -3.40 -29.24
N ALA A 58 16.53 -3.93 -28.24
CA ALA A 58 15.26 -4.64 -28.37
C ALA A 58 14.50 -4.65 -27.03
N GLU A 59 13.21 -4.97 -27.07
CA GLU A 59 12.34 -5.10 -25.89
C GLU A 59 12.90 -6.11 -24.86
N PRO A 60 13.24 -5.67 -23.65
CA PRO A 60 13.90 -6.52 -22.65
C PRO A 60 12.93 -7.59 -22.09
N GLN A 61 13.46 -8.78 -21.84
CA GLN A 61 12.71 -9.97 -21.38
C GLN A 61 13.19 -10.47 -20.00
N ARG A 62 14.29 -9.90 -19.48
CA ARG A 62 15.02 -10.32 -18.28
C ARG A 62 15.45 -9.09 -17.48
N VAL A 63 14.45 -8.35 -17.00
CA VAL A 63 14.63 -7.10 -16.24
C VAL A 63 14.95 -7.40 -14.77
N ILE A 64 15.97 -6.74 -14.21
CA ILE A 64 16.29 -6.75 -12.77
C ILE A 64 15.99 -5.37 -12.17
N SER A 65 15.31 -5.34 -11.02
CA SER A 65 15.29 -4.17 -10.13
C SER A 65 16.53 -4.21 -9.21
N LEU A 66 17.33 -3.15 -9.26
CA LEU A 66 18.56 -2.97 -8.47
C LEU A 66 18.58 -1.66 -7.66
N GLY A 67 17.74 -0.68 -7.99
CA GLY A 67 17.48 0.45 -7.12
C GLY A 67 16.46 0.12 -6.03
N TYR A 68 16.45 0.92 -4.98
CA TYR A 68 15.47 0.82 -3.91
C TYR A 68 14.11 1.33 -4.41
N GLY A 69 13.10 0.47 -4.50
CA GLY A 69 11.77 0.83 -5.02
C GLY A 69 11.63 0.86 -6.55
N ASP A 70 12.66 0.46 -7.31
CA ASP A 70 12.61 0.46 -8.79
C ASP A 70 11.64 -0.61 -9.34
N GLU A 71 11.36 -1.66 -8.57
CA GLU A 71 10.43 -2.74 -8.91
C GLU A 71 9.00 -2.27 -9.12
N ASP A 72 8.51 -1.29 -8.34
CA ASP A 72 7.16 -0.76 -8.50
C ASP A 72 6.98 -0.07 -9.86
N ALA A 73 8.03 0.60 -10.37
CA ALA A 73 8.00 1.22 -11.69
C ALA A 73 8.04 0.18 -12.82
N ILE A 74 8.70 -0.97 -12.61
CA ILE A 74 8.71 -2.09 -13.57
C ILE A 74 7.33 -2.79 -13.57
N LEU A 75 6.80 -3.08 -12.38
CA LEU A 75 5.52 -3.76 -12.17
C LEU A 75 4.32 -2.94 -12.66
N ALA A 76 4.34 -1.62 -12.47
CA ALA A 76 3.33 -0.70 -13.00
C ALA A 76 3.21 -0.72 -14.53
N LEU A 77 4.27 -1.13 -15.23
CA LEU A 77 4.31 -1.30 -16.69
C LEU A 77 3.97 -2.73 -17.14
N GLU A 78 3.44 -3.55 -16.23
CA GLU A 78 3.02 -4.95 -16.44
C GLU A 78 4.18 -5.90 -16.77
N ILE A 79 5.39 -5.56 -16.31
CA ILE A 79 6.60 -6.37 -16.46
C ILE A 79 6.92 -7.03 -15.12
N GLN A 80 7.05 -8.36 -15.10
CA GLN A 80 7.50 -9.08 -13.91
C GLN A 80 9.04 -9.15 -13.92
N PRO A 81 9.75 -8.53 -12.96
CA PRO A 81 11.19 -8.61 -12.89
C PRO A 81 11.65 -10.05 -12.57
N ILE A 82 12.84 -10.43 -13.02
CA ILE A 82 13.43 -11.74 -12.68
C ILE A 82 14.14 -11.73 -11.32
N ALA A 83 14.48 -10.55 -10.82
CA ALA A 83 15.06 -10.33 -9.50
C ALA A 83 14.77 -8.92 -9.00
N VAL A 84 14.66 -8.78 -7.68
CA VAL A 84 14.37 -7.52 -6.97
C VAL A 84 15.37 -7.35 -5.83
N ARG A 85 15.89 -6.14 -5.62
CA ARG A 85 16.77 -5.82 -4.50
C ARG A 85 15.98 -5.70 -3.20
N HIS A 86 16.43 -6.37 -2.14
CA HIS A 86 15.89 -6.13 -0.80
C HIS A 86 16.26 -4.73 -0.30
N TRP A 87 15.31 -4.04 0.34
CA TRP A 87 15.53 -2.74 0.97
C TRP A 87 15.36 -2.81 2.50
N PHE A 88 14.14 -3.06 2.97
CA PHE A 88 13.78 -3.21 4.37
C PHE A 88 12.52 -4.08 4.51
N GLY A 89 12.17 -4.44 5.74
CA GLY A 89 11.01 -5.28 6.04
C GLY A 89 11.15 -6.70 5.50
N ALA A 90 10.02 -7.42 5.43
CA ALA A 90 9.93 -8.77 4.88
C ALA A 90 8.80 -8.90 3.83
N PRO A 91 8.80 -8.08 2.76
CA PRO A 91 7.77 -8.13 1.72
C PRO A 91 7.74 -9.48 0.99
N GLU A 92 6.56 -10.03 0.71
CA GLU A 92 6.42 -11.32 0.04
C GLU A 92 7.04 -11.28 -1.36
N ASN A 93 7.88 -12.26 -1.70
CA ASN A 93 8.62 -12.30 -2.97
C ASN A 93 9.44 -11.02 -3.25
N GLY A 94 9.77 -10.21 -2.23
CA GLY A 94 10.49 -8.95 -2.38
C GLY A 94 9.63 -7.77 -2.84
N VAL A 95 8.30 -7.89 -2.84
CA VAL A 95 7.36 -6.85 -3.29
C VAL A 95 6.32 -6.57 -2.20
N TRP A 96 6.03 -5.30 -1.91
CA TRP A 96 5.04 -4.94 -0.89
C TRP A 96 3.61 -5.24 -1.34
N PRO A 97 2.61 -5.32 -0.43
CA PRO A 97 1.23 -5.69 -0.77
C PRO A 97 0.62 -4.87 -1.92
N TRP A 98 0.91 -3.58 -2.01
CA TRP A 98 0.45 -2.71 -3.12
C TRP A 98 0.99 -3.12 -4.51
N GLY A 99 2.12 -3.82 -4.57
CA GLY A 99 2.71 -4.36 -5.80
C GLY A 99 2.30 -5.80 -6.14
N GLN A 100 1.75 -6.57 -5.18
CA GLN A 100 1.46 -8.01 -5.37
C GLN A 100 0.47 -8.27 -6.53
N ALA A 101 -0.53 -7.41 -6.70
CA ALA A 101 -1.50 -7.54 -7.79
C ALA A 101 -0.86 -7.38 -9.19
N ALA A 102 0.22 -6.60 -9.31
CA ALA A 102 0.99 -6.43 -10.55
C ALA A 102 2.06 -7.52 -10.74
N LEU A 103 2.56 -8.08 -9.64
CA LEU A 103 3.49 -9.22 -9.65
C LEU A 103 2.80 -10.52 -10.10
N GLY A 104 1.58 -10.77 -9.63
CA GLY A 104 0.84 -12.00 -9.90
C GLY A 104 1.58 -13.24 -9.38
N ASP A 105 1.58 -14.33 -10.16
CA ASP A 105 2.24 -15.59 -9.78
C ASP A 105 3.79 -15.56 -9.87
N ALA A 106 4.39 -14.42 -10.22
CA ALA A 106 5.83 -14.31 -10.42
C ALA A 106 6.63 -14.36 -9.10
N LYS A 107 7.79 -15.02 -9.15
CA LYS A 107 8.67 -15.22 -7.99
C LYS A 107 10.09 -14.76 -8.33
N PRO A 108 10.33 -13.44 -8.36
CA PRO A 108 11.67 -12.90 -8.59
C PRO A 108 12.65 -13.41 -7.53
N GLN A 109 13.92 -13.53 -7.90
CA GLN A 109 14.96 -13.78 -6.92
C GLN A 109 15.20 -12.51 -6.09
N ILE A 110 15.05 -12.60 -4.77
CA ILE A 110 15.42 -11.51 -3.85
C ILE A 110 16.94 -11.39 -3.82
N LEU A 111 17.46 -10.18 -4.06
CA LEU A 111 18.88 -9.85 -4.01
C LEU A 111 19.21 -9.27 -2.62
N GLU A 112 19.51 -10.16 -1.68
CA GLU A 112 20.01 -9.83 -0.35
C GLU A 112 21.45 -9.30 -0.43
N MET A 113 21.63 -8.00 -0.20
CA MET A 113 22.90 -7.27 -0.29
C MET A 113 22.93 -6.16 0.77
N GLY A 114 24.11 -5.82 1.29
CA GLY A 114 24.25 -4.69 2.22
C GLY A 114 23.76 -3.36 1.63
N PHE A 115 23.41 -2.40 2.50
CA PHE A 115 22.99 -1.08 2.03
C PHE A 115 24.13 -0.39 1.26
N GLY A 116 23.86 -0.01 0.01
CA GLY A 116 24.89 0.50 -0.91
C GLY A 116 25.85 -0.55 -1.49
N GLU A 117 25.75 -1.84 -1.14
CA GLU A 117 26.59 -2.90 -1.68
C GLU A 117 25.99 -3.59 -2.92
N LEU A 118 26.84 -4.23 -3.74
CA LEU A 118 26.45 -4.95 -4.95
C LEU A 118 27.09 -6.34 -5.05
N ASN A 119 26.27 -7.36 -5.33
CA ASN A 119 26.71 -8.71 -5.63
C ASN A 119 26.76 -8.96 -7.15
N PHE A 120 27.86 -8.55 -7.78
CA PHE A 120 28.07 -8.71 -9.23
C PHE A 120 28.01 -10.17 -9.70
N GLU A 121 28.40 -11.14 -8.89
CA GLU A 121 28.34 -12.56 -9.25
C GLU A 121 26.88 -13.03 -9.36
N GLN A 122 26.05 -12.70 -8.36
CA GLN A 122 24.62 -13.00 -8.36
C GLN A 122 23.88 -12.32 -9.53
N ILE A 123 24.19 -11.05 -9.81
CA ILE A 123 23.64 -10.32 -10.98
C ILE A 123 24.07 -10.98 -12.30
N THR A 124 25.33 -11.44 -12.40
CA THR A 124 25.84 -12.11 -13.61
C THR A 124 25.15 -13.46 -13.84
N LEU A 125 24.90 -14.23 -12.78
CA LEU A 125 24.21 -15.54 -12.86
C LEU A 125 22.77 -15.41 -13.37
N LEU A 126 22.11 -14.28 -13.12
CA LEU A 126 20.75 -14.01 -13.58
C LEU A 126 20.65 -13.71 -15.08
N GLN A 127 21.76 -13.40 -15.77
CA GLN A 127 21.78 -13.08 -17.20
C GLN A 127 20.70 -12.06 -17.61
N PRO A 128 20.70 -10.84 -17.06
CA PRO A 128 19.76 -9.80 -17.43
C PRO A 128 19.95 -9.33 -18.88
N ASP A 129 18.91 -8.75 -19.46
CA ASP A 129 18.97 -7.95 -20.69
C ASP A 129 18.60 -6.46 -20.46
N LEU A 130 18.11 -6.12 -19.26
CA LEU A 130 18.05 -4.77 -18.72
C LEU A 130 18.27 -4.78 -17.20
N ILE A 131 19.07 -3.85 -16.69
CA ILE A 131 19.22 -3.58 -15.26
C ILE A 131 18.64 -2.18 -14.98
N VAL A 132 17.66 -2.11 -14.09
CA VAL A 132 17.07 -0.84 -13.61
C VAL A 132 17.72 -0.50 -12.27
N ALA A 133 18.49 0.60 -12.25
CA ALA A 133 19.31 1.02 -11.12
C ALA A 133 19.18 2.54 -10.90
N ILE A 134 17.96 3.06 -11.00
CA ILE A 134 17.61 4.48 -10.87
C ILE A 134 17.69 4.89 -9.40
N GLY A 135 17.07 4.10 -8.51
CA GLY A 135 17.15 4.26 -7.05
C GLY A 135 18.43 3.71 -6.41
N ALA A 136 19.41 3.24 -7.19
CA ALA A 136 20.53 2.42 -6.66
C ALA A 136 21.72 3.21 -6.12
N GLY A 137 21.91 4.47 -6.54
CA GLY A 137 23.03 5.31 -6.10
C GLY A 137 24.43 4.86 -6.56
N LEU A 138 24.50 4.16 -7.69
CA LEU A 138 25.75 3.55 -8.21
C LEU A 138 26.92 4.53 -8.32
N ALA A 139 28.13 4.06 -8.00
CA ALA A 139 29.37 4.72 -8.42
C ALA A 139 29.68 4.48 -9.91
N ALA A 140 30.54 5.32 -10.49
CA ALA A 140 30.89 5.25 -11.92
C ALA A 140 31.57 3.91 -12.30
N GLU A 141 32.39 3.36 -11.41
CA GLU A 141 33.07 2.08 -11.56
C GLU A 141 32.10 0.88 -11.52
N GLU A 142 31.02 1.01 -10.74
CA GLU A 142 29.97 0.00 -10.59
C GLU A 142 29.08 0.00 -11.83
N TYR A 143 28.60 1.16 -12.26
CA TYR A 143 27.91 1.34 -13.54
C TYR A 143 28.75 0.78 -14.72
N ALA A 144 30.04 1.12 -14.79
CA ALA A 144 30.94 0.62 -15.83
C ALA A 144 31.24 -0.89 -15.72
N THR A 145 30.85 -1.54 -14.62
CA THR A 145 30.96 -2.99 -14.43
C THR A 145 29.65 -3.69 -14.78
N LEU A 146 28.51 -3.17 -14.34
CA LEU A 146 27.17 -3.66 -14.73
C LEU A 146 26.93 -3.50 -16.24
N SER A 147 27.40 -2.41 -16.86
CA SER A 147 27.31 -2.15 -18.30
C SER A 147 28.07 -3.15 -19.19
N LYS A 148 28.89 -4.04 -18.60
CA LYS A 148 29.53 -5.16 -19.31
C LYS A 148 28.65 -6.41 -19.35
N LEU A 149 27.58 -6.45 -18.55
CA LEU A 149 26.64 -7.55 -18.42
C LEU A 149 25.39 -7.30 -19.29
N ALA A 150 24.79 -6.12 -19.13
CA ALA A 150 23.56 -5.70 -19.81
C ALA A 150 23.48 -4.17 -19.90
N PRO A 151 22.58 -3.60 -20.73
CA PRO A 151 22.13 -2.21 -20.61
C PRO A 151 21.72 -1.87 -19.16
N VAL A 152 22.15 -0.71 -18.66
CA VAL A 152 21.85 -0.23 -17.30
C VAL A 152 21.21 1.16 -17.38
N ILE A 153 19.96 1.29 -16.94
CA ILE A 153 19.36 2.61 -16.73
C ILE A 153 19.59 3.05 -15.29
N VAL A 154 20.02 4.31 -15.13
CA VAL A 154 20.35 4.94 -13.85
C VAL A 154 19.72 6.33 -13.79
N THR A 155 19.83 7.01 -12.66
CA THR A 155 19.36 8.39 -12.46
C THR A 155 19.77 9.32 -13.62
N PRO A 156 18.80 10.01 -14.26
CA PRO A 156 19.11 11.01 -15.28
C PRO A 156 19.86 12.22 -14.72
N ALA A 157 20.64 12.88 -15.57
CA ALA A 157 21.40 14.06 -15.15
C ALA A 157 20.45 15.19 -14.68
N GLY A 158 20.67 15.71 -13.48
CA GLY A 158 19.84 16.76 -12.87
C GLY A 158 18.80 16.26 -11.87
N TYR A 159 18.66 14.95 -11.70
CA TYR A 159 17.85 14.34 -10.63
C TYR A 159 18.72 13.65 -9.58
N ASN A 160 18.16 13.38 -8.40
CA ASN A 160 18.74 12.49 -7.39
C ASN A 160 18.10 11.08 -7.49
N THR A 161 18.58 10.11 -6.70
CA THR A 161 18.07 8.72 -6.72
C THR A 161 16.61 8.59 -6.30
N GLN A 162 16.06 9.60 -5.63
CA GLN A 162 14.65 9.72 -5.28
C GLN A 162 13.91 10.60 -6.30
N MET A 163 14.14 10.47 -7.61
CA MET A 163 13.49 11.32 -8.63
C MET A 163 11.95 11.25 -8.61
N PRO A 164 11.20 12.21 -9.20
CA PRO A 164 9.73 12.13 -9.26
C PRO A 164 9.27 10.83 -9.92
N TRP A 165 8.28 10.16 -9.33
CA TRP A 165 7.82 8.83 -9.77
C TRP A 165 7.28 8.86 -11.21
N GLN A 166 6.72 9.99 -11.68
CA GLN A 166 6.32 10.15 -13.08
C GLN A 166 7.52 10.07 -14.03
N GLU A 167 8.64 10.70 -13.65
CA GLU A 167 9.86 10.74 -14.46
C GLU A 167 10.61 9.39 -14.39
N GLN A 168 10.59 8.72 -13.24
CA GLN A 168 11.05 7.32 -13.11
C GLN A 168 10.22 6.41 -14.04
N LEU A 169 8.89 6.50 -14.01
CA LEU A 169 8.01 5.65 -14.81
C LEU A 169 8.11 5.94 -16.32
N ARG A 170 8.30 7.21 -16.72
CA ARG A 170 8.64 7.59 -18.10
C ARG A 170 9.95 6.97 -18.55
N LEU A 171 10.98 7.00 -17.70
CA LEU A 171 12.31 6.45 -18.00
C LEU A 171 12.26 4.93 -18.18
N VAL A 172 11.60 4.20 -17.27
CA VAL A 172 11.41 2.74 -17.38
C VAL A 172 10.49 2.41 -18.57
N GLY A 173 9.45 3.21 -18.81
CA GLY A 173 8.55 3.08 -19.97
C GLY A 173 9.27 3.22 -21.31
N GLN A 174 10.16 4.22 -21.42
CA GLN A 174 11.04 4.38 -22.58
C GLN A 174 12.01 3.19 -22.73
N ALA A 175 12.60 2.72 -21.62
CA ALA A 175 13.54 1.60 -21.64
C ALA A 175 12.92 0.26 -22.04
N THR A 176 11.61 0.11 -21.86
CA THR A 176 10.88 -1.17 -22.00
C THR A 176 9.87 -1.19 -23.15
N GLY A 177 9.71 -0.10 -23.91
CA GLY A 177 8.70 -0.01 -24.97
C GLY A 177 7.28 -0.04 -24.39
N ARG A 178 7.06 0.76 -23.35
CA ARG A 178 5.80 0.88 -22.57
C ARG A 178 5.44 2.34 -22.30
N THR A 179 5.84 3.28 -23.16
CA THR A 179 5.60 4.72 -22.97
C THR A 179 4.12 5.07 -22.84
N VAL A 180 3.25 4.44 -23.65
CA VAL A 180 1.79 4.63 -23.56
C VAL A 180 1.24 4.12 -22.22
N ARG A 181 1.76 3.01 -21.69
CA ARG A 181 1.35 2.48 -20.38
C ARG A 181 1.83 3.39 -19.25
N ALA A 182 3.06 3.91 -19.33
CA ALA A 182 3.61 4.86 -18.37
C ALA A 182 2.72 6.11 -18.24
N GLU A 183 2.39 6.78 -19.34
CA GLU A 183 1.51 7.96 -19.30
C GLU A 183 0.09 7.64 -18.83
N THR A 184 -0.42 6.42 -19.11
CA THR A 184 -1.72 5.96 -18.59
C THR A 184 -1.69 5.85 -17.06
N VAL A 185 -0.71 5.15 -16.50
CA VAL A 185 -0.53 5.02 -15.04
C VAL A 185 -0.32 6.38 -14.39
N ILE A 186 0.47 7.26 -15.02
CA ILE A 186 0.68 8.63 -14.52
C ILE A 186 -0.65 9.37 -14.42
N SER A 187 -1.43 9.37 -15.50
CA SER A 187 -2.74 10.02 -15.53
C SER A 187 -3.73 9.42 -14.52
N ASP A 188 -3.71 8.11 -14.31
CA ASP A 188 -4.63 7.42 -13.39
C ASP A 188 -4.32 7.76 -11.92
N VAL A 189 -3.05 7.80 -11.53
CA VAL A 189 -2.62 8.16 -10.16
C VAL A 189 -2.78 9.67 -9.92
N GLU A 190 -2.44 10.52 -10.89
CA GLU A 190 -2.66 11.97 -10.78
C GLU A 190 -4.15 12.33 -10.70
N ALA A 191 -5.03 11.57 -11.35
CA ALA A 191 -6.47 11.72 -11.21
C ALA A 191 -6.98 11.34 -9.80
N GLN A 192 -6.40 10.32 -9.15
CA GLN A 192 -6.72 9.97 -7.76
C GLN A 192 -6.27 11.08 -6.79
N ILE A 193 -5.04 11.58 -6.95
CA ILE A 193 -4.53 12.74 -6.18
C ILE A 193 -5.47 13.96 -6.35
N ALA A 194 -5.84 14.29 -7.59
CA ALA A 194 -6.74 15.41 -7.87
C ALA A 194 -8.16 15.22 -7.32
N THR A 195 -8.63 13.97 -7.21
CA THR A 195 -9.91 13.63 -6.56
C THR A 195 -9.82 13.91 -5.07
N VAL A 196 -8.78 13.42 -4.39
CA VAL A 196 -8.55 13.70 -2.96
C VAL A 196 -8.47 15.20 -2.67
N ARG A 197 -7.75 15.99 -3.48
CA ARG A 197 -7.74 17.47 -3.34
C ARG A 197 -9.11 18.13 -3.47
N THR A 198 -9.99 17.54 -4.30
CA THR A 198 -11.34 18.07 -4.55
C THR A 198 -12.27 17.74 -3.39
N ASP A 199 -12.13 16.54 -2.83
CA ASP A 199 -12.93 16.03 -1.72
C ASP A 199 -12.47 16.58 -0.36
N HIS A 200 -11.18 16.95 -0.24
CA HIS A 200 -10.54 17.48 0.99
C HIS A 200 -9.93 18.89 0.82
N PRO A 201 -10.76 19.92 0.52
CA PRO A 201 -10.28 21.30 0.41
C PRO A 201 -9.70 21.87 1.71
N GLU A 202 -9.95 21.25 2.86
CA GLU A 202 -9.38 21.61 4.16
C GLU A 202 -7.87 21.36 4.29
N PHE A 203 -7.27 20.57 3.39
CA PHE A 203 -5.82 20.31 3.35
C PHE A 203 -5.03 21.47 2.72
N GLU A 204 -5.65 22.28 1.87
CA GLU A 204 -4.95 23.29 1.06
C GLU A 204 -4.25 24.35 1.93
N GLY A 205 -2.92 24.42 1.83
CA GLY A 205 -2.08 25.34 2.58
C GLY A 205 -1.87 24.96 4.05
N LYS A 206 -2.32 23.78 4.49
CA LYS A 206 -2.02 23.25 5.82
C LYS A 206 -0.56 22.84 5.92
N SER A 207 0.07 23.15 7.05
CA SER A 207 1.46 22.78 7.29
C SER A 207 1.55 21.32 7.79
N VAL A 208 2.43 20.51 7.20
CA VAL A 208 2.70 19.14 7.65
C VAL A 208 4.18 18.91 7.94
N ALA A 209 4.50 18.36 9.10
CA ALA A 209 5.82 17.86 9.44
C ALA A 209 5.82 16.33 9.39
N ILE A 210 6.91 15.76 8.86
CA ILE A 210 7.18 14.31 8.88
C ILE A 210 8.51 14.10 9.62
N ALA A 211 8.51 13.20 10.60
CA ALA A 211 9.70 12.75 11.30
C ALA A 211 9.68 11.23 11.51
N GLU A 212 10.85 10.63 11.72
CA GLU A 212 10.97 9.20 12.00
C GLU A 212 11.82 8.95 13.25
N TYR A 213 11.41 7.97 14.05
CA TYR A 213 12.18 7.52 15.20
C TYR A 213 13.46 6.81 14.73
N LEU A 214 14.63 7.34 15.15
CA LEU A 214 15.94 6.73 14.87
C LEU A 214 16.47 5.98 16.11
N GLU A 215 16.67 6.71 17.21
CA GLU A 215 17.17 6.17 18.48
C GLU A 215 16.65 7.06 19.64
N PRO A 216 16.72 6.61 20.91
CA PRO A 216 16.20 7.36 22.06
C PRO A 216 16.61 8.84 22.10
N GLY A 217 15.64 9.72 21.84
CA GLY A 217 15.81 11.18 21.81
C GLY A 217 16.44 11.76 20.53
N SER A 218 16.46 11.00 19.43
CA SER A 218 17.02 11.37 18.13
C SER A 218 16.10 10.94 16.98
N TYR A 219 15.83 11.85 16.05
CA TYR A 219 14.80 11.68 15.02
C TYR A 219 15.30 12.11 13.64
N TYR A 220 14.96 11.35 12.60
CA TYR A 220 15.14 11.78 11.23
C TYR A 220 14.09 12.80 10.81
N ILE A 221 14.50 13.73 9.95
CA ILE A 221 13.64 14.67 9.23
C ILE A 221 14.00 14.68 7.76
N PHE A 222 13.03 14.97 6.90
CA PHE A 222 13.20 14.89 5.45
C PHE A 222 13.33 16.26 4.78
N ASP A 223 13.77 16.26 3.53
CA ASP A 223 13.83 17.46 2.68
C ASP A 223 12.54 17.66 1.87
N ALA A 224 12.33 18.88 1.37
CA ALA A 224 11.12 19.25 0.61
C ALA A 224 10.95 18.43 -0.69
N ASP A 225 12.07 17.94 -1.24
CA ASP A 225 12.11 17.16 -2.47
C ASP A 225 12.06 15.64 -2.17
N ASN A 226 11.97 15.21 -0.90
CA ASN A 226 11.84 13.81 -0.52
C ASN A 226 10.50 13.23 -0.95
N VAL A 227 10.47 11.94 -1.34
CA VAL A 227 9.25 11.27 -1.83
C VAL A 227 8.06 11.39 -0.87
N ARG A 228 8.32 11.34 0.45
CA ARG A 228 7.33 11.47 1.52
C ARG A 228 6.57 12.81 1.44
N TYR A 229 7.31 13.91 1.29
CA TYR A 229 6.70 15.24 1.20
C TYR A 229 6.04 15.48 -0.15
N ARG A 230 6.52 14.89 -1.26
CA ARG A 230 5.91 15.10 -2.58
C ARG A 230 4.45 14.65 -2.64
N VAL A 231 4.11 13.52 -2.02
CA VAL A 231 2.72 13.03 -1.99
C VAL A 231 1.82 14.03 -1.26
N LEU A 232 2.22 14.47 -0.06
CA LEU A 232 1.44 15.43 0.73
C LEU A 232 1.37 16.82 0.07
N ASN A 233 2.46 17.30 -0.52
CA ASN A 233 2.48 18.54 -1.30
C ASN A 233 1.53 18.45 -2.51
N ALA A 234 1.43 17.28 -3.15
CA ALA A 234 0.47 17.05 -4.23
C ALA A 234 -0.98 17.05 -3.74
N LEU A 235 -1.24 16.70 -2.47
CA LEU A 235 -2.54 16.84 -1.81
C LEU A 235 -2.86 18.28 -1.34
N GLY A 236 -1.93 19.23 -1.47
CA GLY A 236 -2.13 20.64 -1.11
C GLY A 236 -1.51 21.07 0.22
N PHE A 237 -0.85 20.16 0.94
CA PHE A 237 -0.07 20.51 2.13
C PHE A 237 1.18 21.33 1.78
N VAL A 238 1.76 21.98 2.79
CA VAL A 238 3.05 22.68 2.71
C VAL A 238 3.98 22.23 3.83
N MET A 239 5.28 22.18 3.58
CA MET A 239 6.26 21.89 4.62
C MET A 239 6.52 23.13 5.50
N PRO A 240 6.60 23.03 6.84
CA PRO A 240 6.90 24.15 7.73
C PRO A 240 8.22 24.85 7.39
N GLU A 241 8.23 26.19 7.46
CA GLU A 241 9.44 27.00 7.23
C GLU A 241 10.60 26.58 8.16
N ALA A 242 10.29 26.15 9.39
CA ALA A 242 11.25 25.65 10.36
C ALA A 242 12.00 24.41 9.83
N VAL A 243 11.27 23.42 9.31
CA VAL A 243 11.84 22.21 8.68
C VAL A 243 12.56 22.54 7.37
N GLN A 244 12.06 23.53 6.61
CA GLN A 244 12.69 23.96 5.37
C GLN A 244 14.06 24.61 5.59
N ALA A 245 14.20 25.42 6.64
CA ALA A 245 15.42 26.15 6.98
C ALA A 245 16.53 25.29 7.62
N MET A 246 16.27 24.01 7.89
CA MET A 246 17.23 23.12 8.53
C MET A 246 18.39 22.72 7.60
N GLN A 247 19.59 22.70 8.17
CA GLN A 247 20.74 22.03 7.56
C GLN A 247 20.55 20.53 7.69
N ARG A 248 20.95 19.79 6.65
CA ARG A 248 20.85 18.32 6.57
C ARG A 248 22.24 17.73 6.45
N ASP A 249 22.39 16.52 7.00
CA ASP A 249 23.65 15.78 7.03
C ASP A 249 23.88 14.97 5.73
N SER A 250 22.79 14.72 4.98
CA SER A 250 22.79 14.03 3.68
C SER A 250 21.87 14.73 2.68
N ASP A 251 21.87 14.24 1.43
CA ASP A 251 20.96 14.68 0.35
C ASP A 251 19.49 14.29 0.58
N PHE A 252 19.17 13.49 1.62
CA PHE A 252 17.85 12.85 1.80
C PHE A 252 17.24 13.00 3.20
N ASN A 253 18.07 13.20 4.21
CA ASN A 253 17.64 13.35 5.60
C ASN A 253 18.60 14.22 6.43
N GLY A 254 18.05 14.86 7.46
CA GLY A 254 18.80 15.43 8.57
C GLY A 254 18.40 14.76 9.87
N THR A 255 19.11 15.06 10.95
CA THR A 255 18.81 14.54 12.30
C THR A 255 18.48 15.68 13.26
N ILE A 256 17.50 15.49 14.14
CA ILE A 256 17.23 16.37 15.28
C ILE A 256 17.25 15.60 16.60
N SER A 257 17.65 16.27 17.67
CA SER A 257 17.45 15.78 19.04
C SER A 257 16.06 16.12 19.56
N ALA A 258 15.63 15.45 20.63
CA ALA A 258 14.38 15.75 21.33
C ALA A 258 14.24 17.21 21.81
N GLU A 259 15.37 17.89 22.08
CA GLU A 259 15.38 19.32 22.42
C GLU A 259 14.96 20.23 21.25
N ARG A 260 14.83 19.69 20.04
CA ARG A 260 14.49 20.39 18.80
C ARG A 260 13.19 19.92 18.15
N LEU A 261 12.34 19.24 18.91
CA LEU A 261 10.97 18.89 18.50
C LEU A 261 10.11 20.14 18.19
N ASP A 262 10.49 21.31 18.70
CA ASP A 262 9.87 22.60 18.39
C ASP A 262 9.87 22.95 16.89
N LEU A 263 10.78 22.34 16.11
CA LEU A 263 10.85 22.49 14.65
C LEU A 263 9.76 21.72 13.90
N LEU A 264 9.13 20.73 14.54
CA LEU A 264 8.08 19.89 13.95
C LEU A 264 6.67 20.47 14.17
N GLU A 265 6.55 21.67 14.75
CA GLU A 265 5.27 22.35 14.92
C GLU A 265 4.63 22.67 13.56
N ALA A 266 3.40 22.17 13.39
CA ALA A 266 2.67 22.15 12.13
C ALA A 266 1.15 22.11 12.39
N ASP A 267 0.33 22.14 11.34
CA ASP A 267 -1.08 21.77 11.43
C ASP A 267 -1.26 20.26 11.58
N LEU A 268 -0.32 19.46 11.07
CA LEU A 268 -0.29 17.99 11.09
C LEU A 268 1.15 17.49 11.36
N LEU A 269 1.31 16.49 12.22
CA LEU A 269 2.59 15.82 12.46
C LEU A 269 2.46 14.32 12.16
N ILE A 270 3.30 13.79 11.28
CA ILE A 270 3.33 12.36 10.95
C ILE A 270 4.64 11.75 11.46
N TRP A 271 4.52 10.69 12.25
CA TRP A 271 5.62 9.88 12.75
C TRP A 271 5.68 8.53 12.06
N GLY A 272 6.86 8.20 11.51
CA GLY A 272 7.22 6.81 11.26
C GLY A 272 7.93 6.21 12.48
N VAL A 273 7.42 5.07 12.94
CA VAL A 273 7.97 4.27 14.04
C VAL A 273 8.17 2.82 13.60
N ALA A 274 9.06 2.09 14.26
CA ALA A 274 9.22 0.66 14.02
C ALA A 274 8.09 -0.16 14.67
N ASP A 275 7.67 0.24 15.87
CA ASP A 275 6.75 -0.49 16.75
C ASP A 275 6.03 0.46 17.75
N THR A 276 5.10 -0.10 18.52
CA THR A 276 4.35 0.65 19.55
C THR A 276 5.20 1.11 20.74
N ALA A 277 6.36 0.52 21.00
CA ALA A 277 7.21 0.91 22.13
C ALA A 277 7.93 2.24 21.83
N GLN A 278 8.36 2.45 20.57
CA GLN A 278 8.90 3.73 20.11
C GLN A 278 7.86 4.87 20.18
N GLN A 279 6.60 4.58 19.83
CA GLN A 279 5.49 5.52 20.02
C GLN A 279 5.30 5.87 21.50
N GLN A 280 5.22 4.87 22.38
CA GLN A 280 5.04 5.09 23.82
C GLN A 280 6.19 5.89 24.45
N GLU A 281 7.43 5.71 23.96
CA GLU A 281 8.57 6.51 24.41
C GLU A 281 8.47 7.98 23.96
N LEU A 282 8.05 8.23 22.72
CA LEU A 282 7.74 9.58 22.21
C LEU A 282 6.63 10.24 23.03
N GLU A 283 5.50 9.55 23.23
CA GLU A 283 4.35 10.02 24.01
C GLU A 283 4.70 10.30 25.48
N ALA A 284 5.65 9.55 26.06
CA ALA A 284 6.13 9.77 27.44
C ALA A 284 7.06 10.99 27.58
N SER A 285 7.56 11.56 26.49
CA SER A 285 8.49 12.69 26.51
C SER A 285 7.77 14.01 26.87
N PRO A 286 8.19 14.73 27.94
CA PRO A 286 7.65 16.04 28.24
C PRO A 286 7.93 17.08 27.14
N LEU A 287 8.95 16.88 26.31
CA LEU A 287 9.24 17.76 25.18
C LEU A 287 8.23 17.56 24.04
N TYR A 288 7.79 16.31 23.84
CA TYR A 288 6.74 15.95 22.88
C TYR A 288 5.36 16.46 23.32
N GLN A 289 4.99 16.21 24.58
CA GLN A 289 3.71 16.64 25.17
C GLN A 289 3.51 18.17 25.21
N ASN A 290 4.59 18.96 25.05
CA ASN A 290 4.50 20.43 25.00
C ASN A 290 4.18 20.98 23.60
N LEU A 291 4.23 20.17 22.55
CA LEU A 291 3.94 20.60 21.18
C LEU A 291 2.46 20.96 21.00
N GLN A 292 2.18 22.03 20.27
CA GLN A 292 0.83 22.50 19.99
C GLN A 292 0.09 21.60 19.01
N VAL A 293 0.80 20.91 18.11
CA VAL A 293 0.20 19.88 17.24
C VAL A 293 -0.31 18.68 18.07
N VAL A 294 0.48 18.22 19.06
CA VAL A 294 0.11 17.14 19.99
C VAL A 294 -1.02 17.56 20.93
N ALA A 295 -0.98 18.79 21.45
CA ALA A 295 -2.05 19.33 22.29
C ALA A 295 -3.41 19.46 21.58
N LYS A 296 -3.45 19.36 20.25
CA LYS A 296 -4.68 19.30 19.44
C LYS A 296 -5.08 17.87 19.06
N ASN A 297 -4.22 16.87 19.29
CA ASN A 297 -4.32 15.52 18.71
C ASN A 297 -4.27 15.54 17.17
N HIS A 298 -3.34 16.33 16.62
CA HIS A 298 -3.07 16.41 15.18
C HIS A 298 -1.77 15.67 14.80
N ASP A 299 -1.35 14.73 15.65
CA ASP A 299 -0.23 13.83 15.44
C ASP A 299 -0.71 12.41 15.09
N LEU A 300 -0.05 11.78 14.12
CA LEU A 300 -0.35 10.45 13.60
C LEU A 300 0.89 9.57 13.65
N PHE A 301 0.74 8.30 14.01
CA PHE A 301 1.82 7.32 14.10
C PHE A 301 1.59 6.15 13.14
N PHE A 302 2.60 5.83 12.33
CA PHE A 302 2.52 4.77 11.33
C PHE A 302 3.73 3.84 11.41
N THR A 303 3.48 2.53 11.41
CA THR A 303 4.54 1.51 11.46
C THR A 303 5.07 1.18 10.06
N TYR A 304 6.19 0.47 10.03
CA TYR A 304 6.89 0.06 8.81
C TYR A 304 6.63 -1.40 8.40
N ASN A 305 6.28 -2.27 9.34
CA ASN A 305 6.35 -3.73 9.16
C ASN A 305 5.12 -4.50 9.67
N GLU A 306 4.06 -3.81 10.12
CA GLU A 306 2.90 -4.44 10.76
C GLU A 306 1.62 -4.12 9.98
N GLU A 307 1.01 -5.14 9.39
CA GLU A 307 -0.34 -5.05 8.81
C GLU A 307 -1.38 -4.65 9.87
N PRO A 308 -2.37 -3.79 9.56
CA PRO A 308 -2.64 -3.17 8.26
C PRO A 308 -1.86 -1.87 7.98
N ASN A 309 -0.96 -1.45 8.89
CA ASN A 309 -0.35 -0.13 8.89
C ASN A 309 1.02 -0.14 8.18
N LEU A 310 0.99 -0.22 6.84
CA LEU A 310 2.18 -0.09 6.01
C LEU A 310 2.37 1.34 5.46
N ILE A 311 1.75 2.34 6.11
CA ILE A 311 1.75 3.73 5.62
C ILE A 311 3.16 4.32 5.61
N SER A 312 4.00 4.08 6.62
CA SER A 312 5.39 4.55 6.60
C SER A 312 6.22 3.87 5.51
N ALA A 313 5.98 2.57 5.26
CA ALA A 313 6.64 1.86 4.18
C ALA A 313 6.21 2.41 2.80
N ALA A 314 4.92 2.60 2.57
CA ALA A 314 4.40 3.16 1.32
C ALA A 314 4.87 4.61 1.10
N HIS A 315 5.00 5.40 2.16
CA HIS A 315 5.60 6.75 2.16
C HIS A 315 7.09 6.72 1.81
N ALA A 316 7.84 5.72 2.28
CA ALA A 316 9.25 5.56 1.95
C ALA A 316 9.47 5.22 0.48
N TYR A 317 8.53 4.51 -0.15
CA TYR A 317 8.55 4.18 -1.58
C TYR A 317 8.10 5.37 -2.43
N GLY A 318 6.92 5.95 -2.16
CA GLY A 318 6.35 7.07 -2.92
C GLY A 318 6.23 6.83 -4.44
N THR A 319 5.91 5.60 -4.84
CA THR A 319 5.93 5.12 -6.23
C THR A 319 4.54 5.17 -6.88
N ALA A 320 4.47 4.88 -8.18
CA ALA A 320 3.20 4.72 -8.90
C ALA A 320 2.25 3.66 -8.30
N LEU A 321 2.78 2.66 -7.57
CA LEU A 321 1.99 1.61 -6.91
C LEU A 321 1.73 1.90 -5.43
N SER A 322 2.69 2.50 -4.71
CA SER A 322 2.51 2.82 -3.29
C SER A 322 1.62 4.06 -3.06
N ILE A 323 1.55 4.99 -4.02
CA ILE A 323 0.70 6.19 -3.89
C ILE A 323 -0.79 5.86 -3.81
N PRO A 324 -1.41 5.04 -4.69
CA PRO A 324 -2.81 4.61 -4.51
C PRO A 324 -3.09 4.01 -3.12
N TYR A 325 -2.19 3.17 -2.61
CA TYR A 325 -2.30 2.61 -1.26
C TYR A 325 -2.21 3.69 -0.17
N LEU A 326 -1.32 4.68 -0.30
CA LEU A 326 -1.29 5.85 0.58
C LEU A 326 -2.60 6.64 0.52
N LEU A 327 -3.16 6.89 -0.67
CA LEU A 327 -4.40 7.65 -0.79
C LEU A 327 -5.58 6.93 -0.12
N GLU A 328 -5.64 5.60 -0.22
CA GLU A 328 -6.68 4.80 0.43
C GLU A 328 -6.54 4.77 1.96
N ASN A 329 -5.32 4.66 2.49
CA ASN A 329 -5.09 4.39 3.92
C ASN A 329 -4.71 5.63 4.75
N LEU A 330 -4.01 6.62 4.20
CA LEU A 330 -3.56 7.81 4.93
C LEU A 330 -4.57 8.95 4.92
N VAL A 331 -5.30 9.16 3.82
CA VAL A 331 -6.26 10.27 3.69
C VAL A 331 -7.37 10.21 4.75
N PRO A 332 -7.96 9.03 5.09
CA PRO A 332 -8.93 8.93 6.18
C PRO A 332 -8.37 9.38 7.54
N GLU A 333 -7.13 8.97 7.86
CA GLU A 333 -6.45 9.31 9.12
C GLU A 333 -6.17 10.81 9.23
N ILE A 334 -5.65 11.42 8.16
CA ILE A 334 -5.46 12.87 8.08
C ILE A 334 -6.80 13.61 8.22
N SER A 335 -7.85 13.12 7.58
CA SER A 335 -9.20 13.70 7.65
C SER A 335 -9.80 13.61 9.05
N ALA A 336 -9.51 12.53 9.79
CA ALA A 336 -9.99 12.34 11.15
C ALA A 336 -9.41 13.38 12.13
N VAL A 337 -8.16 13.81 11.93
CA VAL A 337 -7.47 14.78 12.81
C VAL A 337 -7.56 16.23 12.33
N LEU A 338 -7.55 16.50 11.01
CA LEU A 338 -7.62 17.87 10.47
C LEU A 338 -9.03 18.34 10.11
N GLY A 339 -9.96 17.41 9.97
CA GLY A 339 -11.32 17.68 9.52
C GLY A 339 -12.07 18.61 10.46
N SER A 340 -12.40 19.81 9.96
CA SER A 340 -13.61 20.49 10.44
C SER A 340 -14.80 19.68 9.93
N ALA A 341 -15.80 19.40 10.78
CA ALA A 341 -17.02 18.72 10.33
C ALA A 341 -17.57 19.40 9.06
N PRO A 342 -17.91 18.63 8.00
CA PRO A 342 -18.08 19.19 6.65
C PRO A 342 -19.12 20.30 6.60
N ALA A 343 -18.84 21.31 5.78
CA ALA A 343 -19.53 22.60 5.78
C ALA A 343 -21.07 22.45 5.71
N THR A 344 -21.72 22.80 6.83
CA THR A 344 -23.14 22.65 7.16
C THR A 344 -24.13 22.54 5.98
N ALA A 345 -24.75 21.37 5.84
CA ALA A 345 -26.20 21.32 5.95
C ALA A 345 -26.54 21.28 7.45
N ALA A 346 -27.16 22.33 7.98
CA ALA A 346 -27.50 22.35 9.41
C ALA A 346 -28.70 21.43 9.69
N THR A 347 -28.50 20.40 10.54
CA THR A 347 -29.43 20.02 11.64
C THR A 347 -28.94 18.79 12.44
N ASN A 348 -29.20 18.79 13.77
CA ASN A 348 -29.39 17.61 14.65
C ASN A 348 -28.19 16.90 15.33
N GLU A 349 -27.14 17.62 15.76
CA GLU A 349 -26.20 17.06 16.76
C GLU A 349 -26.88 16.74 18.12
N ASP A 350 -27.96 17.44 18.48
CA ASP A 350 -28.72 17.24 19.74
C ASP A 350 -29.51 15.90 19.83
N THR A 351 -29.31 14.94 18.92
CA THR A 351 -30.12 13.70 18.83
C THR A 351 -29.41 12.39 19.12
N CYS A 352 -28.08 12.39 19.27
CA CYS A 352 -27.31 11.19 19.61
C CYS A 352 -26.80 11.24 21.06
N ASP A 353 -26.83 10.11 21.76
CA ASP A 353 -26.26 9.98 23.10
C ASP A 353 -24.72 10.12 23.07
N ALA A 354 -24.13 10.58 24.17
CA ALA A 354 -22.68 10.78 24.28
C ALA A 354 -21.90 9.48 23.98
N GLY A 355 -20.93 9.58 23.06
CA GLY A 355 -20.19 8.43 22.52
C GLY A 355 -20.65 7.98 21.12
N PHE A 356 -21.69 8.62 20.57
CA PHE A 356 -22.18 8.37 19.21
C PHE A 356 -22.22 9.65 18.37
N ARG A 357 -21.93 9.52 17.07
CA ARG A 357 -22.01 10.57 16.04
C ARG A 357 -23.14 10.30 15.05
N TYR A 358 -23.67 11.36 14.45
CA TYR A 358 -24.70 11.29 13.43
C TYR A 358 -24.12 10.79 12.09
N PHE A 359 -24.79 9.84 11.43
CA PHE A 359 -24.42 9.32 10.12
C PHE A 359 -25.61 9.43 9.16
N ASP A 360 -25.45 10.29 8.16
CA ASP A 360 -26.35 10.47 7.02
C ASP A 360 -25.54 10.24 5.73
N HIS A 361 -26.14 9.57 4.74
CA HIS A 361 -25.43 9.11 3.55
C HIS A 361 -26.27 9.36 2.29
N ALA A 362 -25.97 10.46 1.59
CA ALA A 362 -26.78 10.99 0.49
C ALA A 362 -27.06 10.03 -0.69
N LEU A 363 -26.30 8.92 -0.83
CA LEU A 363 -26.50 7.90 -1.86
C LEU A 363 -27.36 6.70 -1.41
N LEU A 364 -27.68 6.59 -0.11
CA LEU A 364 -28.52 5.54 0.46
C LEU A 364 -29.83 6.19 0.92
N ALA A 365 -30.94 5.86 0.24
CA ALA A 365 -32.26 6.42 0.53
C ALA A 365 -32.88 5.80 1.81
N THR A 366 -32.23 6.04 2.95
CA THR A 366 -32.55 5.52 4.28
C THR A 366 -32.47 6.66 5.31
N ASP A 367 -33.28 6.59 6.36
CA ASP A 367 -33.23 7.60 7.43
C ASP A 367 -31.86 7.58 8.16
N PRO A 368 -31.33 8.74 8.60
CA PRO A 368 -30.04 8.83 9.30
C PRO A 368 -30.00 8.05 10.63
N VAL A 369 -28.79 7.63 11.04
CA VAL A 369 -28.57 6.82 12.25
C VAL A 369 -27.39 7.31 13.09
N CYS A 370 -27.45 7.11 14.40
CA CYS A 370 -26.32 7.38 15.31
C CYS A 370 -25.38 6.15 15.34
N ILE A 371 -24.07 6.36 15.16
CA ILE A 371 -23.02 5.33 15.19
C ILE A 371 -21.93 5.65 16.23
N PRO A 372 -21.25 4.68 16.86
CA PRO A 372 -20.22 4.97 17.85
C PRO A 372 -19.05 5.83 17.30
N ASN A 373 -18.42 6.61 18.18
CA ASN A 373 -17.33 7.52 17.82
C ASN A 373 -16.01 6.80 17.46
N GLN A 374 -15.80 5.56 17.93
CA GLN A 374 -14.67 4.71 17.55
C GLN A 374 -15.22 3.38 16.99
N PRO A 375 -15.33 3.22 15.66
CA PRO A 375 -15.89 2.04 15.00
C PRO A 375 -14.81 1.02 14.57
N GLU A 376 -13.55 1.25 14.93
CA GLU A 376 -12.39 0.45 14.51
C GLU A 376 -12.59 -1.04 14.83
N ARG A 377 -12.17 -1.88 13.88
CA ARG A 377 -12.42 -3.34 13.77
C ARG A 377 -13.84 -3.83 13.40
N PHE A 378 -14.91 -3.03 13.48
CA PHE A 378 -16.26 -3.57 13.19
C PHE A 378 -16.83 -3.28 11.81
N THR A 379 -16.31 -2.28 11.10
CA THR A 379 -16.87 -1.86 9.79
C THR A 379 -16.49 -2.79 8.64
N TYR A 380 -15.26 -3.30 8.61
CA TYR A 380 -14.75 -4.09 7.47
C TYR A 380 -15.57 -5.35 7.12
N LEU A 381 -16.13 -6.05 8.12
CA LEU A 381 -16.87 -7.32 7.91
C LEU A 381 -18.38 -7.15 7.67
N ILE A 382 -18.94 -5.99 8.02
CA ILE A 382 -20.39 -5.72 7.91
C ILE A 382 -20.77 -5.30 6.50
N TYR A 383 -19.92 -4.55 5.79
CA TYR A 383 -20.24 -4.06 4.45
C TYR A 383 -20.28 -5.18 3.37
N PRO A 384 -19.31 -6.12 3.27
CA PRO A 384 -19.36 -7.18 2.26
C PRO A 384 -20.57 -8.12 2.44
N SER A 385 -20.91 -8.44 3.69
CA SER A 385 -22.04 -9.30 4.05
C SER A 385 -23.40 -8.64 3.77
N TYR A 386 -23.52 -7.32 3.94
CA TYR A 386 -24.71 -6.55 3.56
C TYR A 386 -24.91 -6.50 2.04
N ILE A 387 -23.85 -6.25 1.27
CA ILE A 387 -23.89 -6.15 -0.20
C ILE A 387 -24.32 -7.49 -0.82
N TYR A 388 -23.76 -8.62 -0.37
CA TYR A 388 -24.12 -9.95 -0.85
C TYR A 388 -25.62 -10.26 -0.66
N ALA A 389 -26.19 -9.78 0.45
CA ALA A 389 -27.60 -9.99 0.80
C ALA A 389 -28.60 -9.16 -0.03
N LEU A 390 -28.13 -8.23 -0.88
CA LEU A 390 -28.94 -7.47 -1.84
C LEU A 390 -29.07 -8.16 -3.22
N GLY A 391 -28.46 -9.34 -3.40
CA GLY A 391 -28.55 -10.11 -4.65
C GLY A 391 -27.66 -9.58 -5.79
N VAL A 392 -26.95 -8.47 -5.55
CA VAL A 392 -25.81 -8.06 -6.38
C VAL A 392 -24.69 -9.06 -6.11
N LYS A 393 -24.32 -9.87 -7.11
CA LYS A 393 -23.03 -10.58 -7.10
C LYS A 393 -21.96 -9.56 -7.48
N PRO A 394 -21.12 -9.08 -6.55
CA PRO A 394 -20.11 -8.10 -6.91
C PRO A 394 -18.87 -8.82 -7.43
N VAL A 395 -17.99 -8.07 -8.08
CA VAL A 395 -16.61 -8.49 -8.37
C VAL A 395 -15.77 -8.57 -7.08
N ALA A 396 -16.33 -8.14 -5.94
CA ALA A 396 -15.77 -8.24 -4.60
C ALA A 396 -15.75 -9.68 -4.05
N ALA A 397 -14.76 -10.45 -4.51
CA ALA A 397 -13.98 -11.34 -3.64
C ALA A 397 -12.81 -10.59 -2.96
N TRP A 398 -12.76 -9.26 -3.09
CA TRP A 398 -11.63 -8.36 -2.82
C TRP A 398 -11.63 -7.79 -1.38
N GLY A 399 -11.87 -8.63 -0.37
CA GLY A 399 -11.94 -8.14 1.03
C GLY A 399 -12.38 -9.16 2.06
N LEU A 400 -12.43 -10.44 1.67
CA LEU A 400 -12.46 -11.59 2.56
C LEU A 400 -11.39 -12.52 2.01
N GLU A 401 -10.17 -12.34 2.49
CA GLU A 401 -9.11 -13.32 2.24
C GLU A 401 -9.54 -14.68 2.80
N ARG A 402 -8.95 -15.75 2.26
CA ARG A 402 -9.21 -17.12 2.73
C ARG A 402 -8.32 -17.46 3.92
N ASP A 403 -8.31 -16.60 4.92
CA ASP A 403 -7.82 -16.97 6.25
C ASP A 403 -8.88 -17.81 7.01
N ALA A 404 -8.46 -18.39 8.12
CA ALA A 404 -9.31 -19.23 8.98
C ALA A 404 -10.43 -18.44 9.68
N GLU A 405 -10.16 -17.20 10.06
CA GLU A 405 -11.04 -16.34 10.86
C GLU A 405 -12.27 -15.87 10.07
N ASN A 406 -12.10 -15.61 8.77
CA ASN A 406 -13.12 -15.18 7.83
C ASN A 406 -13.98 -16.33 7.28
N TYR A 407 -13.53 -17.59 7.43
CA TYR A 407 -14.17 -18.77 6.87
C TYR A 407 -15.66 -18.97 7.30
N PRO A 408 -16.05 -18.75 8.57
CA PRO A 408 -17.46 -18.78 9.01
C PRO A 408 -18.34 -17.74 8.30
N PHE A 409 -17.83 -16.53 8.08
CA PHE A 409 -18.57 -15.44 7.44
C PHE A 409 -18.82 -15.75 5.96
N ILE A 410 -17.78 -16.22 5.25
CA ILE A 410 -17.86 -16.69 3.87
C ILE A 410 -18.90 -17.80 3.75
N PHE A 411 -18.86 -18.81 4.62
CA PHE A 411 -19.81 -19.92 4.60
C PHE A 411 -21.25 -19.45 4.83
N ILE A 412 -21.52 -18.68 5.89
CA ILE A 412 -22.86 -18.19 6.22
C ILE A 412 -23.43 -17.32 5.07
N ASN A 413 -22.62 -16.43 4.49
CA ASN A 413 -23.03 -15.60 3.37
C ASN A 413 -23.33 -16.44 2.11
N SER A 414 -22.50 -17.45 1.80
CA SER A 414 -22.75 -18.39 0.68
C SER A 414 -24.08 -19.16 0.82
N ARG A 415 -24.50 -19.39 2.06
CA ARG A 415 -25.78 -20.03 2.42
C ARG A 415 -26.96 -19.03 2.50
N ARG A 416 -26.73 -17.76 2.13
CA ARG A 416 -27.67 -16.62 2.21
C ARG A 416 -28.10 -16.26 3.63
N GLY A 417 -27.34 -16.69 4.64
CA GLY A 417 -27.47 -16.18 5.99
C GLY A 417 -26.99 -14.72 6.09
N ARG A 418 -27.27 -14.08 7.23
CA ARG A 418 -26.72 -12.77 7.58
C ARG A 418 -26.04 -12.90 8.93
N VAL A 419 -24.75 -12.59 9.00
CA VAL A 419 -24.04 -12.56 10.27
C VAL A 419 -24.41 -11.29 11.02
N LYS A 420 -24.74 -11.42 12.31
CA LYS A 420 -24.88 -10.29 13.23
C LYS A 420 -23.93 -10.51 14.38
N LEU A 421 -22.84 -9.75 14.41
CA LEU A 421 -21.91 -9.73 15.52
C LEU A 421 -22.60 -9.24 16.81
N GLN A 422 -22.15 -9.77 17.93
CA GLN A 422 -22.58 -9.37 19.28
C GLN A 422 -21.32 -8.96 20.06
N VAL A 423 -21.50 -8.12 21.08
CA VAL A 423 -20.40 -7.71 21.95
C VAL A 423 -19.89 -8.93 22.71
N ILE A 424 -18.60 -9.23 22.56
CA ILE A 424 -17.89 -10.22 23.37
C ILE A 424 -17.36 -9.48 24.62
N PRO A 425 -17.57 -10.00 25.84
CA PRO A 425 -16.99 -9.40 27.05
C PRO A 425 -15.46 -9.39 27.00
N GLU A 426 -14.85 -8.42 27.69
CA GLU A 426 -13.39 -8.39 27.90
C GLU A 426 -12.91 -9.71 28.55
N PRO A 427 -11.81 -10.31 28.07
CA PRO A 427 -11.25 -11.50 28.70
C PRO A 427 -10.69 -11.17 30.10
N GLU A 428 -10.52 -12.22 30.91
CA GLU A 428 -9.73 -12.11 32.14
C GLU A 428 -8.31 -11.65 31.78
N SER A 429 -7.73 -10.72 32.56
CA SER A 429 -6.45 -10.06 32.24
C SER A 429 -5.43 -10.10 33.40
N THR A 430 -5.75 -10.79 34.49
CA THR A 430 -4.89 -10.88 35.70
C THR A 430 -4.93 -12.28 36.29
N TRP A 431 -3.77 -12.90 36.50
CA TRP A 431 -3.64 -14.24 37.10
C TRP A 431 -2.50 -14.30 38.10
N ASP A 432 -2.68 -15.11 39.16
CA ASP A 432 -1.67 -15.27 40.23
C ASP A 432 -0.45 -16.11 39.83
N SER A 433 -0.51 -16.85 38.72
CA SER A 433 0.58 -17.70 38.23
C SER A 433 0.41 -18.08 36.75
N PRO A 434 1.49 -18.49 36.04
CA PRO A 434 1.40 -19.05 34.69
C PRO A 434 0.47 -20.27 34.61
N GLN A 435 0.44 -21.12 35.65
CA GLN A 435 -0.49 -22.25 35.70
C GLN A 435 -1.95 -21.77 35.66
N ALA A 436 -2.30 -20.71 36.40
CA ALA A 436 -3.64 -20.15 36.38
C ALA A 436 -4.04 -19.56 35.01
N VAL A 437 -3.09 -19.04 34.23
CA VAL A 437 -3.32 -18.61 32.84
C VAL A 437 -3.74 -19.82 31.98
N PHE A 438 -2.95 -20.90 32.00
CA PHE A 438 -3.24 -22.10 31.20
C PHE A 438 -4.48 -22.89 31.70
N GLU A 439 -4.82 -22.81 32.99
CA GLU A 439 -6.09 -23.32 33.51
C GLU A 439 -7.29 -22.50 32.99
N SER A 440 -7.16 -21.17 32.91
CA SER A 440 -8.20 -20.30 32.35
C SER A 440 -8.34 -20.49 30.82
N ALA A 441 -7.21 -20.65 30.11
CA ALA A 441 -7.17 -20.96 28.68
C ALA A 441 -7.81 -22.32 28.36
N LEU A 442 -7.46 -23.41 29.06
CA LEU A 442 -8.09 -24.72 28.84
C LEU A 442 -9.59 -24.68 29.12
N ALA A 443 -10.00 -23.92 30.15
CA ALA A 443 -11.40 -23.67 30.47
C ALA A 443 -12.08 -22.69 29.48
N HIS A 444 -11.34 -22.00 28.62
CA HIS A 444 -11.85 -21.25 27.48
C HIS A 444 -12.12 -22.22 26.32
N GLU A 445 -11.11 -22.98 25.89
CA GLU A 445 -11.24 -23.92 24.76
C GLU A 445 -12.34 -24.94 24.97
N GLN A 446 -12.46 -25.51 26.17
CA GLN A 446 -13.57 -26.42 26.49
C GLN A 446 -14.96 -25.78 26.34
N LYS A 447 -15.10 -24.45 26.50
CA LYS A 447 -16.36 -23.75 26.22
C LYS A 447 -16.59 -23.57 24.71
N VAL A 448 -15.53 -23.31 23.94
CA VAL A 448 -15.56 -23.20 22.47
C VAL A 448 -15.92 -24.56 21.86
N THR A 449 -15.25 -25.63 22.25
CA THR A 449 -15.58 -27.03 21.92
C THR A 449 -17.04 -27.38 22.24
N VAL A 450 -17.54 -26.98 23.41
CA VAL A 450 -18.95 -27.19 23.78
C VAL A 450 -19.92 -26.35 22.91
N ALA A 451 -19.51 -25.18 22.43
CA ALA A 451 -20.31 -24.36 21.51
C ALA A 451 -20.35 -24.98 20.10
N ILE A 452 -19.19 -25.38 19.55
CA ILE A 452 -19.09 -26.04 18.24
C ILE A 452 -19.87 -27.35 18.22
N ASN A 453 -19.72 -28.19 19.26
CA ASN A 453 -20.47 -29.44 19.36
C ASN A 453 -22.00 -29.24 19.41
N LYS A 454 -22.50 -28.14 19.99
CA LYS A 454 -23.92 -27.78 19.93
C LYS A 454 -24.36 -27.40 18.51
N LEU A 455 -23.53 -26.67 17.77
CA LEU A 455 -23.81 -26.33 16.37
C LEU A 455 -23.85 -27.58 15.48
N VAL A 456 -22.90 -28.51 15.65
CA VAL A 456 -22.88 -29.81 14.96
C VAL A 456 -24.11 -30.64 15.31
N GLN A 457 -24.48 -30.69 16.59
CA GLN A 457 -25.67 -31.40 17.04
C GLN A 457 -26.95 -30.80 16.42
N LEU A 458 -27.05 -29.46 16.35
CA LEU A 458 -28.18 -28.76 15.73
C LEU A 458 -28.24 -29.02 14.22
N ALA A 459 -27.13 -28.88 13.50
CA ALA A 459 -27.05 -29.14 12.07
C ALA A 459 -27.50 -30.57 11.72
N ARG A 460 -27.11 -31.57 12.53
CA ARG A 460 -27.56 -32.97 12.37
C ARG A 460 -29.03 -33.18 12.73
N GLN A 461 -29.57 -32.46 13.71
CA GLN A 461 -31.00 -32.51 14.06
C GLN A 461 -31.89 -31.89 12.98
N GLU A 462 -31.45 -30.80 12.35
CA GLU A 462 -32.15 -30.13 11.25
C GLU A 462 -31.92 -30.79 9.88
N GLY A 463 -30.91 -31.67 9.78
CA GLY A 463 -30.53 -32.35 8.54
C GLY A 463 -29.73 -31.49 7.57
N ASP A 464 -29.09 -30.40 8.04
CA ASP A 464 -28.20 -29.58 7.22
C ASP A 464 -26.78 -30.17 7.14
N PHE A 465 -26.64 -31.18 6.28
CA PHE A 465 -25.37 -31.85 6.00
C PHE A 465 -24.26 -30.91 5.46
N ALA A 466 -24.62 -29.75 4.89
CA ALA A 466 -23.60 -28.79 4.44
C ALA A 466 -22.95 -28.08 5.64
N THR A 467 -23.75 -27.73 6.64
CA THR A 467 -23.26 -27.14 7.89
C THR A 467 -22.53 -28.17 8.75
N ASP A 468 -22.99 -29.43 8.81
CA ASP A 468 -22.25 -30.54 9.45
C ASP A 468 -20.88 -30.78 8.81
N SER A 469 -20.80 -30.75 7.46
CA SER A 469 -19.53 -30.89 6.74
C SER A 469 -18.59 -29.69 6.90
N PHE A 470 -19.13 -28.48 7.05
CA PHE A 470 -18.35 -27.26 7.29
C PHE A 470 -17.76 -27.24 8.70
N LEU A 471 -18.59 -27.53 9.70
CA LEU A 471 -18.17 -27.56 11.11
C LEU A 471 -17.17 -28.68 11.43
N LYS A 472 -16.97 -29.67 10.54
CA LYS A 472 -16.00 -30.74 10.76
C LYS A 472 -14.58 -30.21 10.97
N TRP A 473 -14.14 -29.19 10.22
CA TRP A 473 -12.79 -28.65 10.36
C TRP A 473 -12.56 -28.09 11.77
N PHE A 474 -13.45 -27.22 12.24
CA PHE A 474 -13.45 -26.70 13.62
C PHE A 474 -13.54 -27.81 14.69
N VAL A 475 -14.25 -28.91 14.43
CA VAL A 475 -14.29 -30.05 15.37
C VAL A 475 -12.94 -30.78 15.44
N ASP A 476 -12.25 -30.93 14.32
CA ASP A 476 -10.93 -31.55 14.28
C ASP A 476 -9.88 -30.62 14.92
N GLU A 477 -9.96 -29.31 14.67
CA GLU A 477 -9.08 -28.27 15.20
C GLU A 477 -9.14 -28.15 16.74
N GLN A 478 -10.34 -28.07 17.33
CA GLN A 478 -10.46 -28.00 18.80
C GLN A 478 -9.86 -29.21 19.54
N VAL A 479 -9.72 -30.37 18.87
CA VAL A 479 -9.03 -31.54 19.47
C VAL A 479 -7.53 -31.26 19.59
N GLU A 480 -6.94 -30.62 18.60
CA GLU A 480 -5.52 -30.22 18.61
C GLU A 480 -5.29 -29.05 19.58
N GLU A 481 -6.17 -28.04 19.60
CA GLU A 481 -6.06 -26.90 20.53
C GLU A 481 -6.19 -27.31 22.01
N GLU A 482 -7.18 -28.14 22.37
CA GLU A 482 -7.29 -28.65 23.75
C GLU A 482 -6.09 -29.53 24.15
N GLU A 483 -5.51 -30.32 23.22
CA GLU A 483 -4.32 -31.14 23.47
C GLU A 483 -3.07 -30.27 23.70
N ILE A 484 -2.87 -29.23 22.88
CA ILE A 484 -1.76 -28.27 23.03
C ILE A 484 -1.84 -27.57 24.39
N VAL A 485 -3.02 -27.05 24.77
CA VAL A 485 -3.18 -26.31 26.04
C VAL A 485 -3.07 -27.24 27.25
N ASP A 486 -3.59 -28.48 27.21
CA ASP A 486 -3.42 -29.42 28.32
C ASP A 486 -1.97 -29.89 28.47
N ASP A 487 -1.22 -30.19 27.40
CA ASP A 487 0.19 -30.62 27.50
C ASP A 487 1.05 -29.57 28.23
N VAL A 488 0.90 -28.28 27.87
CA VAL A 488 1.59 -27.18 28.57
C VAL A 488 1.13 -27.09 30.03
N LEU A 489 -0.17 -27.26 30.30
CA LEU A 489 -0.70 -27.26 31.66
C LEU A 489 -0.19 -28.44 32.50
N GLN A 490 -0.05 -29.64 31.94
CA GLN A 490 0.54 -30.79 32.63
C GLN A 490 2.04 -30.56 32.91
N LYS A 491 2.79 -29.97 31.95
CA LYS A 491 4.18 -29.56 32.15
C LYS A 491 4.31 -28.54 33.29
N LEU A 492 3.45 -27.52 33.34
CA LEU A 492 3.40 -26.55 34.43
C LEU A 492 3.13 -27.20 35.80
N LYS A 493 2.16 -28.13 35.87
CA LYS A 493 1.87 -28.91 37.10
C LYS A 493 3.05 -29.78 37.56
N LEU A 494 3.86 -30.29 36.63
CA LEU A 494 5.08 -31.06 36.93
C LEU A 494 6.24 -30.17 37.41
N ILE A 495 6.34 -28.94 36.89
CA ILE A 495 7.37 -27.95 37.27
C ILE A 495 7.08 -27.34 38.65
N GLY A 496 5.83 -26.99 38.93
CA GLY A 496 5.44 -26.28 40.16
C GLY A 496 6.24 -24.99 40.36
N ASP A 497 6.72 -24.75 41.59
CA ASP A 497 7.49 -23.55 41.94
C ASP A 497 8.95 -23.55 41.43
N PHE A 498 9.38 -24.56 40.66
CA PHE A 498 10.77 -24.69 40.22
C PHE A 498 11.10 -23.74 39.06
N LYS A 499 11.47 -22.50 39.39
CA LYS A 499 11.78 -21.42 38.42
C LYS A 499 12.67 -21.81 37.23
N PRO A 500 13.75 -22.62 37.36
CA PRO A 500 14.54 -23.05 36.20
C PRO A 500 13.77 -23.96 35.23
N GLY A 501 12.75 -24.68 35.71
CA GLY A 501 11.86 -25.47 34.85
C GLY A 501 10.95 -24.59 33.99
N LEU A 502 10.47 -23.45 34.52
CA LEU A 502 9.69 -22.48 33.74
C LEU A 502 10.51 -21.89 32.59
N TYR A 503 11.79 -21.58 32.83
CA TYR A 503 12.70 -21.11 31.77
C TYR A 503 12.94 -22.17 30.68
N LEU A 504 13.03 -23.45 31.04
CA LEU A 504 13.17 -24.52 30.05
C LEU A 504 11.90 -24.73 29.23
N LEU A 505 10.71 -24.60 29.86
CA LEU A 505 9.43 -24.64 29.17
C LEU A 505 9.28 -23.48 28.18
N ASP A 506 9.67 -22.27 28.57
CA ASP A 506 9.69 -21.08 27.70
C ASP A 506 10.56 -21.32 26.45
N GLN A 507 11.77 -21.87 26.62
CA GLN A 507 12.64 -22.24 25.48
C GLN A 507 12.04 -23.35 24.59
N GLU A 508 11.34 -24.33 25.17
CA GLU A 508 10.67 -25.41 24.43
C GLU A 508 9.48 -24.90 23.60
N LEU A 509 8.70 -23.99 24.17
CA LEU A 509 7.57 -23.33 23.49
C LEU A 509 8.05 -22.42 22.37
N ALA A 510 9.09 -21.61 22.60
CA ALA A 510 9.70 -20.77 21.57
C ALA A 510 10.23 -21.59 20.38
N ALA A 511 10.89 -22.74 20.65
CA ALA A 511 11.35 -23.65 19.60
C ALA A 511 10.19 -24.31 18.84
N SER A 512 9.11 -24.66 19.54
CA SER A 512 7.90 -25.23 18.95
C SER A 512 7.16 -24.22 18.06
N ALA A 513 7.07 -22.95 18.48
CA ALA A 513 6.47 -21.88 17.69
C ALA A 513 7.20 -21.66 16.35
N VAL A 514 8.53 -21.68 16.36
CA VAL A 514 9.35 -21.61 15.12
C VAL A 514 9.08 -22.81 14.21
N SER A 515 8.92 -24.02 14.78
CA SER A 515 8.61 -25.22 13.99
C SER A 515 7.18 -25.21 13.43
N LEU A 516 6.20 -24.66 14.16
CA LEU A 516 4.81 -24.55 13.72
C LEU A 516 4.68 -23.50 12.61
N ALA A 517 5.33 -22.34 12.75
CA ALA A 517 5.41 -21.33 11.69
C ALA A 517 6.02 -21.91 10.38
N ALA A 518 7.08 -22.70 10.50
CA ALA A 518 7.70 -23.40 9.36
C ALA A 518 6.80 -24.49 8.75
N ALA A 519 5.92 -25.11 9.53
CA ALA A 519 4.97 -26.13 9.04
C ALA A 519 3.72 -25.50 8.38
N ALA A 520 3.20 -24.41 8.95
CA ALA A 520 2.10 -23.64 8.35
C ALA A 520 2.48 -23.12 6.96
N ALA A 521 3.72 -22.62 6.79
CA ALA A 521 4.28 -22.21 5.51
C ALA A 521 4.45 -23.34 4.47
N ALA A 522 4.27 -24.61 4.86
CA ALA A 522 4.48 -25.80 4.01
C ALA A 522 3.19 -26.53 3.60
N THR A 523 2.03 -26.14 4.14
CA THR A 523 0.75 -26.81 3.84
C THR A 523 0.04 -26.13 2.65
N PRO A 524 -0.27 -26.85 1.55
CA PRO A 524 -0.97 -26.25 0.42
C PRO A 524 -2.46 -26.05 0.74
N ALA A 525 -2.98 -24.85 0.46
CA ALA A 525 -4.41 -24.54 0.55
C ALA A 525 -5.24 -25.41 -0.42
N VAL A 526 -6.43 -25.84 0.04
CA VAL A 526 -7.41 -26.67 -0.70
C VAL A 526 -8.66 -25.86 -1.06
#